data_AF-A0A1I3LSK8-F1
#
_entry.id   AF-A0A1I3LSK8-F1
#
_cell.length_a   1.000
_cell.length_b   1.000
_cell.length_c   1.000
_cell.angle_alpha   90.00
_cell.angle_beta   90.00
_cell.angle_gamma   90.00
#
_symmetry.space_group_name_H-M   'P 1'
#
loop_
_entity.id
_entity.type
_entity.pdbx_description
1 polymer ?
#
loop_
_entity_poly.entity_id
_entity_poly.type
_entity_poly.pdbx_seq_one_letter_code
_entity_poly.pdbx_strand_id
1 'polypeptide(L)'
;MRVPRKRLRDILLSAVAYLMSALWGTSWGQNDSATTPKEHVKLTPAAADQIRAEMRSREFDPKLVYVNVGAEGSRSFSGVDYQFGFVDKGDVGTAIVVESQGLKMAVAKASSEFMKGCVIDYLKEPNTGRVGFKFLHPDCDLMLLPEYQRLAKEAEKSWHADRLRAKAIDPKKTLAELVKSKSETSLKNLELYNKYFGPKAETAPPEPSPGMLMVGDYPQPVTHVLRCQSADKEPIIAVFCSGEKGKTLGGLHLFDMNGRVVPIYGNNNYLNEGEIIADLNGDGSVEMAQTSFNTVPDPQDKNKSLAGYYVFQVVTVSREPKILFTVLFGVHTFPAPPQKWQCRTLVHDGGLAEIVLEKPQGENFEEVARFNWSAKKKGFVGPKAGDGFSLADGEIPWPERAEFAKGVLSRFPKTE
;
A
#
# COMPACT_ATOMS: atom_id res chain seq x y z
N MET A 1 11.40 67.79 11.80
CA MET A 1 10.57 66.56 11.82
C MET A 1 10.99 65.70 13.00
N ARG A 2 10.10 65.40 13.95
CA ARG A 2 10.40 64.52 15.10
C ARG A 2 9.98 63.09 14.77
N VAL A 3 10.95 62.17 14.72
CA VAL A 3 10.67 60.73 14.57
C VAL A 3 10.01 60.22 15.86
N PRO A 4 8.92 59.43 15.80
CA PRO A 4 8.25 58.93 17.00
C PRO A 4 9.17 58.01 17.80
N ARG A 5 9.26 58.24 19.12
CA ARG A 5 10.11 57.47 20.06
C ARG A 5 9.92 55.94 20.02
N LYS A 6 8.79 55.44 19.49
CA LYS A 6 8.57 54.00 19.26
C LYS A 6 9.54 53.40 18.22
N ARG A 7 9.80 54.11 17.11
CA ARG A 7 10.68 53.59 16.05
C ARG A 7 12.16 53.50 16.46
N LEU A 8 12.63 54.35 17.37
CA LEU A 8 14.01 54.27 17.85
C LEU A 8 14.25 53.03 18.74
N ARG A 9 13.23 52.61 19.51
CA ARG A 9 13.33 51.45 20.41
C ARG A 9 13.38 50.14 19.62
N ASP A 10 12.62 50.06 18.53
CA ASP A 10 12.57 48.87 17.66
C ASP A 10 13.84 48.70 16.80
N ILE A 11 14.48 49.81 16.42
CA ILE A 11 15.77 49.82 15.73
C ILE A 11 16.92 49.43 16.68
N LEU A 12 16.90 49.90 17.93
CA LEU A 12 17.88 49.51 18.95
C LEU A 12 17.75 48.05 19.39
N LEU A 13 16.54 47.50 19.46
CA LEU A 13 16.32 46.09 19.78
C LEU A 13 16.77 45.15 18.66
N SER A 14 16.58 45.54 17.39
CA SER A 14 17.07 44.78 16.24
C SER A 14 18.60 44.81 16.12
N ALA A 15 19.25 45.94 16.44
CA ALA A 15 20.70 46.05 16.44
C ALA A 15 21.38 45.24 17.56
N VAL A 16 20.75 45.15 18.74
CA VAL A 16 21.25 44.34 19.86
C VAL A 16 21.11 42.83 19.61
N ALA A 17 20.04 42.41 18.92
CA ALA A 17 19.86 41.00 18.53
C ALA A 17 20.89 40.55 17.47
N TYR A 18 21.31 41.46 16.58
CA TYR A 18 22.32 41.19 15.55
C TYR A 18 23.76 41.18 16.12
N LEU A 19 24.02 41.99 17.15
CA LEU A 19 25.32 42.01 17.84
C LEU A 19 25.52 40.82 18.80
N MET A 20 24.45 40.29 19.40
CA MET A 20 24.53 39.14 20.30
C MET A 20 24.66 37.79 19.58
N SER A 21 24.24 37.70 18.31
CA SER A 21 24.45 36.51 17.47
C SER A 21 25.87 36.46 16.87
N ALA A 22 26.57 37.58 16.79
CA ALA A 22 27.96 37.66 16.34
C ALA A 22 29.01 37.34 17.43
N LEU A 23 28.62 37.30 18.71
CA LEU A 23 29.55 37.16 19.85
C LEU A 23 29.65 35.74 20.44
N TRP A 24 28.90 34.76 19.93
CA TRP A 24 28.97 33.35 20.35
C TRP A 24 29.33 32.39 19.20
N GLY A 25 30.02 32.92 18.19
CA GLY A 25 30.79 32.11 17.27
C GLY A 25 32.13 31.73 17.90
N THR A 26 32.22 30.51 18.45
CA THR A 26 33.49 29.78 18.46
C THR A 26 33.53 28.90 17.22
N SER A 27 34.16 29.42 16.17
CA SER A 27 34.79 28.59 15.15
C SER A 27 35.99 27.87 15.79
N TRP A 28 36.24 26.62 15.41
CA TRP A 28 37.54 26.06 15.01
C TRP A 28 37.28 24.62 14.56
N GLY A 29 37.40 24.38 13.26
CA GLY A 29 37.20 23.07 12.66
C GLY A 29 36.99 23.14 11.15
N GLN A 30 37.86 23.86 10.44
CA GLN A 30 37.95 23.83 8.99
C GLN A 30 39.25 23.10 8.63
N ASN A 31 39.15 21.82 8.27
CA ASN A 31 39.65 21.27 7.00
C ASN A 31 39.71 19.73 7.01
N ASP A 32 39.38 19.20 5.83
CA ASP A 32 39.79 17.93 5.24
C ASP A 32 39.05 16.64 5.65
N SER A 33 37.89 16.42 5.04
CA SER A 33 37.90 15.74 3.74
C SER A 33 36.57 16.00 3.03
N ALA A 34 36.66 16.51 1.81
CA ALA A 34 35.60 16.28 0.85
C ALA A 34 35.56 14.76 0.63
N THR A 35 34.77 14.06 1.44
CA THR A 35 34.29 12.74 1.07
C THR A 35 33.59 12.94 -0.26
N THR A 36 34.24 12.49 -1.34
CA THR A 36 33.61 12.28 -2.64
C THR A 36 32.21 11.76 -2.36
N PRO A 37 31.13 12.38 -2.88
CA PRO A 37 29.78 11.96 -2.54
C PRO A 37 29.70 10.46 -2.80
N LYS A 38 29.57 9.65 -1.74
CA LYS A 38 29.29 8.22 -1.90
C LYS A 38 28.05 8.20 -2.77
N GLU A 39 28.18 7.63 -3.96
CA GLU A 39 27.20 7.76 -5.04
C GLU A 39 25.85 7.20 -4.54
N HIS A 40 24.99 8.06 -4.01
CA HIS A 40 23.75 7.62 -3.38
C HIS A 40 22.84 7.08 -4.46
N VAL A 41 22.38 7.90 -5.40
CA VAL A 41 21.48 7.48 -6.47
C VAL A 41 22.04 7.91 -7.81
N LYS A 42 21.93 7.05 -8.82
CA LYS A 42 22.31 7.33 -10.21
C LYS A 42 21.12 7.19 -11.15
N LEU A 43 21.08 8.03 -12.17
CA LEU A 43 20.19 7.87 -13.32
C LEU A 43 20.96 7.27 -14.49
N THR A 44 20.34 6.33 -15.20
CA THR A 44 20.79 5.99 -16.55
C THR A 44 20.48 7.15 -17.51
N PRO A 45 21.16 7.23 -18.67
CA PRO A 45 20.82 8.21 -19.70
C PRO A 45 19.34 8.13 -20.13
N ALA A 46 18.80 6.91 -20.27
CA ALA A 46 17.40 6.69 -20.65
C ALA A 46 16.42 7.27 -19.62
N ALA A 47 16.69 7.06 -18.33
CA ALA A 47 15.89 7.65 -17.24
C ALA A 47 15.98 9.18 -17.25
N ALA A 48 17.18 9.73 -17.39
CA ALA A 48 17.38 11.18 -17.42
C ALA A 48 16.66 11.83 -18.62
N ASP A 49 16.71 11.22 -19.80
CA ASP A 49 16.03 11.72 -21.00
C ASP A 49 14.51 11.73 -20.83
N GLN A 50 13.95 10.67 -20.23
CA GLN A 50 12.53 10.60 -19.93
C GLN A 50 12.11 11.66 -18.90
N ILE A 51 12.88 11.84 -17.83
CA ILE A 51 12.60 12.87 -16.82
C ILE A 51 12.62 14.26 -17.44
N ARG A 52 13.62 14.58 -18.28
CA ARG A 52 13.66 15.87 -18.98
C ARG A 52 12.48 16.05 -19.94
N ALA A 53 12.04 14.97 -20.61
CA ALA A 53 10.86 15.02 -21.46
C ALA A 53 9.61 15.35 -20.64
N GLU A 54 9.46 14.76 -19.46
CA GLU A 54 8.34 15.02 -18.55
C GLU A 54 8.40 16.42 -17.92
N MET A 55 9.60 16.91 -17.56
CA MET A 55 9.75 18.29 -17.09
C MET A 55 9.38 19.30 -18.18
N ARG A 56 9.75 19.04 -19.43
CA ARG A 56 9.37 19.89 -20.57
C ARG A 56 7.86 19.86 -20.82
N SER A 57 7.23 18.68 -20.75
CA SER A 57 5.78 18.55 -21.00
C SER A 57 4.95 19.25 -19.92
N ARG A 58 5.46 19.34 -18.70
CA ARG A 58 4.83 20.04 -17.56
C ARG A 58 5.29 21.48 -17.38
N GLU A 59 6.12 21.99 -18.29
CA GLU A 59 6.69 23.34 -18.23
C GLU A 59 7.44 23.64 -16.92
N PHE A 60 8.04 22.63 -16.30
CA PHE A 60 8.82 22.79 -15.08
C PHE A 60 10.15 23.49 -15.36
N ASP A 61 10.49 24.49 -14.54
CA ASP A 61 11.83 25.08 -14.55
C ASP A 61 12.82 24.10 -13.88
N PRO A 62 13.80 23.55 -14.61
CA PRO A 62 14.79 22.63 -14.05
C PRO A 62 15.69 23.26 -12.97
N LYS A 63 15.67 24.59 -12.81
CA LYS A 63 16.36 25.29 -11.71
C LYS A 63 15.56 25.29 -10.41
N LEU A 64 14.24 25.14 -10.50
CA LEU A 64 13.30 25.23 -9.39
C LEU A 64 12.68 23.89 -9.01
N VAL A 65 12.74 22.88 -9.87
CA VAL A 65 12.14 21.56 -9.61
C VAL A 65 13.21 20.49 -9.55
N TYR A 66 13.20 19.69 -8.47
CA TYR A 66 14.06 18.52 -8.27
C TYR A 66 13.27 17.25 -8.46
N VAL A 67 13.95 16.16 -8.79
CA VAL A 67 13.37 14.82 -8.79
C VAL A 67 13.33 14.31 -7.35
N ASN A 68 12.16 14.13 -6.78
CA ASN A 68 12.03 13.49 -5.47
C ASN A 68 12.21 11.98 -5.64
N VAL A 69 13.14 11.40 -4.87
CA VAL A 69 13.43 9.97 -4.89
C VAL A 69 13.46 9.45 -3.46
N GLY A 70 12.68 8.42 -3.18
CA GLY A 70 12.61 7.83 -1.86
C GLY A 70 12.40 6.33 -1.90
N ALA A 71 12.61 5.74 -0.74
CA ALA A 71 12.28 4.37 -0.41
C ALA A 71 11.38 4.43 0.82
N GLU A 72 10.21 3.80 0.75
CA GLU A 72 9.30 3.61 1.87
C GLU A 72 9.05 2.12 2.11
N GLY A 73 8.65 1.75 3.33
CA GLY A 73 8.20 0.40 3.60
C GLY A 73 6.99 0.08 2.73
N SER A 74 7.04 -1.02 1.99
CA SER A 74 5.97 -1.35 1.06
C SER A 74 4.66 -1.57 1.80
N ARG A 75 3.58 -1.00 1.28
CA ARG A 75 2.23 -1.15 1.86
C ARG A 75 1.60 -2.51 1.54
N SER A 76 2.14 -3.20 0.54
CA SER A 76 1.53 -4.40 -0.04
C SER A 76 2.43 -5.64 0.01
N PHE A 77 3.71 -5.51 0.39
CA PHE A 77 4.66 -6.63 0.51
C PHE A 77 5.68 -6.35 1.62
N SER A 78 6.42 -7.37 2.10
CA SER A 78 7.54 -7.19 3.04
C SER A 78 8.80 -6.56 2.40
N GLY A 79 8.61 -5.66 1.43
CA GLY A 79 9.67 -5.04 0.62
C GLY A 79 9.72 -3.52 0.77
N VAL A 80 10.45 -2.87 -0.13
CA VAL A 80 10.57 -1.41 -0.23
C VAL A 80 9.80 -0.94 -1.45
N ASP A 81 8.86 -0.01 -1.26
CA ASP A 81 8.24 0.73 -2.37
C ASP A 81 9.11 1.97 -2.66
N TYR A 82 9.34 2.26 -3.94
CA TYR A 82 10.10 3.44 -4.35
C TYR A 82 9.15 4.60 -4.63
N GLN A 83 9.41 5.73 -3.99
CA GLN A 83 8.75 6.99 -4.29
C GLN A 83 9.54 7.73 -5.37
N PHE A 84 8.83 8.18 -6.39
CA PHE A 84 9.43 8.91 -7.51
C PHE A 84 8.51 10.01 -8.00
N GLY A 85 9.00 11.23 -8.04
CA GLY A 85 8.18 12.38 -8.43
C GLY A 85 8.99 13.65 -8.60
N PHE A 86 8.29 14.78 -8.64
CA PHE A 86 8.88 16.11 -8.70
C PHE A 86 8.57 16.87 -7.41
N VAL A 87 9.52 17.67 -6.95
CA VAL A 87 9.37 18.53 -5.77
C VAL A 87 9.99 19.89 -6.04
N ASP A 88 9.33 20.95 -5.58
CA ASP A 88 9.89 22.30 -5.68
C ASP A 88 11.10 22.43 -4.77
N LYS A 89 12.11 23.18 -5.23
CA LYS A 89 13.37 23.43 -4.52
C LYS A 89 13.14 24.01 -3.12
N GLY A 90 12.08 24.82 -2.96
CA GLY A 90 11.69 25.39 -1.66
C GLY A 90 11.21 24.34 -0.66
N ASP A 91 10.70 23.21 -1.14
CA ASP A 91 10.03 22.18 -0.34
C ASP A 91 10.90 20.94 -0.08
N VAL A 92 12.16 20.96 -0.55
CA VAL A 92 13.15 19.88 -0.36
C VAL A 92 13.44 19.62 1.13
N GLY A 93 13.21 20.60 2.00
CA GLY A 93 13.34 20.46 3.45
C GLY A 93 14.74 19.97 3.87
N THR A 94 14.80 18.82 4.55
CA THR A 94 16.05 18.20 5.02
C THR A 94 16.56 17.08 4.11
N ALA A 95 16.06 16.97 2.88
CA ALA A 95 16.51 15.95 1.95
C ALA A 95 17.96 16.19 1.50
N ILE A 96 18.65 15.09 1.20
CA ILE A 96 20.00 15.08 0.62
C ILE A 96 19.85 15.31 -0.88
N VAL A 97 20.46 16.37 -1.39
CA VAL A 97 20.42 16.68 -2.82
C VAL A 97 21.63 16.07 -3.50
N VAL A 98 21.38 15.24 -4.51
CA VAL A 98 22.42 14.62 -5.35
C VAL A 98 22.20 14.99 -6.80
N GLU A 99 23.28 15.03 -7.59
CA GLU A 99 23.20 15.34 -9.02
C GLU A 99 23.61 14.12 -9.84
N SER A 100 22.78 13.78 -10.84
CA SER A 100 23.08 12.70 -11.78
C SER A 100 22.56 13.07 -13.16
N GLN A 101 23.38 12.91 -14.20
CA GLN A 101 23.01 13.28 -15.57
C GLN A 101 22.54 14.75 -15.69
N GLY A 102 23.09 15.67 -14.88
CA GLY A 102 22.68 17.08 -14.85
C GLY A 102 21.27 17.34 -14.27
N LEU A 103 20.64 16.34 -13.64
CA LEU A 103 19.39 16.48 -12.91
C LEU A 103 19.66 16.43 -11.41
N LYS A 104 19.01 17.33 -10.66
CA LYS A 104 19.07 17.34 -9.19
C LYS A 104 17.97 16.46 -8.62
N MET A 105 18.36 15.55 -7.73
CA MET A 105 17.47 14.62 -7.06
C MET A 105 17.47 14.91 -5.56
N ALA A 106 16.29 15.05 -4.98
CA ALA A 106 16.09 15.18 -3.54
C ALA A 106 15.81 13.79 -2.96
N VAL A 107 16.71 13.29 -2.11
CA VAL A 107 16.57 12.02 -1.41
C VAL A 107 16.24 12.29 0.05
N ALA A 108 15.05 11.91 0.51
CA ALA A 108 14.67 12.08 1.90
C ALA A 108 15.74 11.46 2.82
N LYS A 109 16.13 12.14 3.90
CA LYS A 109 17.20 11.68 4.80
C LYS A 109 16.90 10.28 5.40
N ALA A 110 15.63 9.97 5.64
CA ALA A 110 15.21 8.64 6.10
C ALA A 110 15.40 7.55 5.03
N SER A 111 15.36 7.92 3.74
CA SER A 111 15.54 7.01 2.61
C SER A 111 17.01 6.88 2.15
N SER A 112 17.92 7.75 2.62
CA SER A 112 19.25 7.87 2.02
C SER A 112 20.12 6.62 2.09
N GLU A 113 19.99 5.84 3.17
CA GLU A 113 20.70 4.57 3.31
C GLU A 113 20.09 3.48 2.40
N PHE A 114 18.77 3.47 2.25
CA PHE A 114 18.05 2.52 1.39
C PHE A 114 18.18 2.80 -0.10
N MET A 115 18.57 4.03 -0.44
CA MET A 115 18.75 4.45 -1.81
C MET A 115 20.21 4.36 -2.26
N LYS A 116 21.13 3.94 -1.39
CA LYS A 116 22.58 4.02 -1.62
C LYS A 116 23.07 2.99 -2.63
N GLY A 117 23.66 3.48 -3.72
CA GLY A 117 24.06 2.68 -4.87
C GLY A 117 22.91 2.39 -5.84
N CYS A 118 21.69 2.87 -5.58
CA CYS A 118 20.54 2.63 -6.44
C CYS A 118 20.76 3.28 -7.84
N VAL A 119 20.52 2.50 -8.88
CA VAL A 119 20.50 2.95 -10.27
C VAL A 119 19.07 2.94 -10.77
N ILE A 120 18.57 4.10 -11.15
CA ILE A 120 17.23 4.27 -11.72
C ILE A 120 17.36 4.26 -13.23
N ASP A 121 16.67 3.29 -13.85
CA ASP A 121 16.59 3.13 -15.29
C ASP A 121 15.17 3.40 -15.80
N TYR A 122 15.03 3.61 -17.11
CA TYR A 122 13.74 3.73 -17.76
C TYR A 122 13.64 2.72 -18.90
N LEU A 123 12.75 1.74 -18.70
CA LEU A 123 12.58 0.65 -19.64
C LEU A 123 11.37 0.90 -20.52
N LYS A 124 11.54 0.60 -21.81
CA LYS A 124 10.46 0.43 -22.77
C LYS A 124 10.52 -1.00 -23.28
N GLU A 125 9.71 -1.88 -22.71
CA GLU A 125 9.68 -3.28 -23.12
C GLU A 125 8.91 -3.43 -24.44
N PRO A 126 9.57 -3.84 -25.54
CA PRO A 126 8.94 -3.87 -26.86
C PRO A 126 7.77 -4.84 -26.94
N ASN A 127 7.86 -5.96 -26.22
CA ASN A 127 6.93 -7.08 -26.36
C ASN A 127 5.71 -6.98 -25.45
N THR A 128 5.84 -6.31 -24.31
CA THR A 128 4.76 -6.18 -23.31
C THR A 128 4.07 -4.82 -23.40
N GLY A 129 4.67 -3.85 -24.12
CA GLY A 129 4.25 -2.46 -24.13
C GLY A 129 4.42 -1.76 -22.78
N ARG A 130 5.04 -2.42 -21.80
CA ARG A 130 5.28 -1.84 -20.48
C ARG A 130 6.37 -0.79 -20.59
N VAL A 131 6.06 0.39 -20.05
CA VAL A 131 6.99 1.49 -19.92
C VAL A 131 7.01 1.93 -18.46
N GLY A 132 8.19 2.19 -17.92
CA GLY A 132 8.29 2.58 -16.51
C GLY A 132 9.70 2.74 -16.02
N PHE A 133 9.82 3.43 -14.89
CA PHE A 133 11.08 3.52 -14.15
C PHE A 133 11.33 2.21 -13.40
N LYS A 134 12.58 1.73 -13.45
CA LYS A 134 13.04 0.56 -12.73
C LYS A 134 14.15 0.96 -11.77
N PHE A 135 14.06 0.51 -10.53
CA PHE A 135 15.05 0.76 -9.49
C PHE A 135 15.92 -0.47 -9.34
N LEU A 136 17.21 -0.34 -9.66
CA LEU A 136 18.20 -1.40 -9.56
C LEU A 136 19.09 -1.10 -8.37
N HIS A 137 18.89 -1.82 -7.27
CA HIS A 137 19.72 -1.68 -6.08
C HIS A 137 20.82 -2.75 -6.08
N PRO A 138 22.10 -2.41 -5.84
CA PRO A 138 23.18 -3.42 -5.77
C PRO A 138 22.91 -4.45 -4.67
N ASP A 139 22.22 -4.01 -3.62
CA ASP A 139 21.81 -4.81 -2.48
C ASP A 139 20.37 -5.36 -2.60
N CYS A 140 19.85 -5.54 -3.82
CA CYS A 140 18.48 -6.07 -4.04
C CYS A 140 18.22 -7.41 -3.31
N ASP A 141 19.24 -8.24 -3.11
CA ASP A 141 19.15 -9.48 -2.33
C ASP A 141 19.25 -9.26 -0.80
N LEU A 142 19.75 -8.12 -0.33
CA LEU A 142 19.82 -7.77 1.11
C LEU A 142 18.49 -7.24 1.67
N MET A 143 17.49 -6.92 0.84
CA MET A 143 16.15 -6.53 1.30
C MET A 143 15.39 -7.66 2.03
N LEU A 144 16.00 -8.84 2.16
CA LEU A 144 15.53 -9.97 2.96
C LEU A 144 16.39 -10.24 4.23
N LEU A 145 17.46 -9.49 4.49
CA LEU A 145 18.43 -9.88 5.53
C LEU A 145 18.02 -9.56 6.98
N PRO A 146 18.45 -10.40 7.96
CA PRO A 146 18.22 -10.17 9.39
C PRO A 146 18.70 -8.80 9.91
N GLU A 147 19.76 -8.24 9.33
CA GLU A 147 20.27 -6.92 9.73
C GLU A 147 19.34 -5.77 9.33
N TYR A 148 18.63 -5.90 8.21
CA TYR A 148 17.57 -4.98 7.80
C TYR A 148 16.41 -5.00 8.82
N GLN A 149 16.00 -6.19 9.23
CA GLN A 149 14.98 -6.38 10.26
C GLN A 149 15.44 -5.86 11.62
N ARG A 150 16.75 -5.93 11.93
CA ARG A 150 17.34 -5.36 13.15
C ARG A 150 17.26 -3.84 13.15
N LEU A 151 17.68 -3.18 12.07
CA LEU A 151 17.64 -1.72 11.95
C LEU A 151 16.21 -1.18 11.98
N ALA A 152 15.27 -1.86 11.31
CA ALA A 152 13.85 -1.55 11.38
C ALA A 152 13.30 -1.69 12.83
N LYS A 153 13.63 -2.80 13.51
CA LYS A 153 13.26 -3.01 14.92
C LYS A 153 13.91 -2.01 15.87
N GLU A 154 15.12 -1.54 15.59
CA GLU A 154 15.81 -0.51 16.40
C GLU A 154 15.17 0.87 16.22
N ALA A 155 14.83 1.24 14.98
CA ALA A 155 14.07 2.45 14.69
C ALA A 155 12.68 2.41 15.34
N GLU A 156 12.00 1.26 15.28
CA GLU A 156 10.70 1.03 15.92
C GLU A 156 10.80 1.09 17.44
N LYS A 157 11.83 0.48 18.06
CA LYS A 157 12.10 0.58 19.50
C LYS A 157 12.39 2.02 19.93
N SER A 158 13.18 2.76 19.16
CA SER A 158 13.46 4.18 19.44
C SER A 158 12.17 5.00 19.38
N TRP A 159 11.35 4.79 18.36
CA TRP A 159 10.06 5.44 18.20
C TRP A 159 9.08 5.08 19.32
N HIS A 160 9.01 3.81 19.73
CA HIS A 160 8.18 3.36 20.84
C HIS A 160 8.63 3.92 22.19
N ALA A 161 9.95 4.00 22.44
CA ALA A 161 10.50 4.60 23.64
C ALA A 161 10.18 6.10 23.71
N ASP A 162 10.29 6.82 22.60
CA ASP A 162 9.92 8.23 22.52
C ASP A 162 8.40 8.44 22.71
N ARG A 163 7.57 7.52 22.20
CA ARG A 163 6.12 7.53 22.38
C ARG A 163 5.69 7.22 23.83
N LEU A 164 6.35 6.28 24.50
CA LEU A 164 6.10 5.99 25.92
C LEU A 164 6.50 7.18 26.80
N ARG A 165 7.62 7.85 26.47
CA ARG A 165 7.99 9.12 27.13
C ARG A 165 6.94 10.20 26.89
N ALA A 166 6.38 10.31 25.69
CA ALA A 166 5.32 11.26 25.39
C ALA A 166 4.00 10.96 26.11
N LYS A 167 3.63 9.68 26.27
CA LYS A 167 2.43 9.26 27.03
C LYS A 167 2.53 9.49 28.54
N ALA A 168 3.74 9.51 29.09
CA ALA A 168 4.00 9.82 30.50
C ALA A 168 3.87 11.33 30.83
N ILE A 169 3.77 12.18 29.81
CA ILE A 169 3.59 13.63 29.95
C ILE A 169 2.09 13.90 30.08
N ASP A 170 1.63 14.28 31.27
CA ASP A 170 0.27 14.82 31.45
C ASP A 170 0.20 16.21 30.77
N PRO A 171 -0.54 16.38 29.66
CA PRO A 171 -0.54 17.60 28.87
C PRO A 171 -1.08 18.81 29.65
N LYS A 172 -2.04 18.57 30.55
CA LYS A 172 -2.71 19.63 31.32
C LYS A 172 -1.84 20.11 32.47
N LYS A 173 -1.12 19.19 33.12
CA LYS A 173 -0.21 19.50 34.22
C LYS A 173 1.09 20.15 33.72
N THR A 174 1.62 19.66 32.61
CA THR A 174 2.91 20.08 32.04
C THR A 174 2.86 21.48 31.46
N LEU A 175 1.81 21.87 30.73
CA LEU A 175 1.71 23.24 30.19
C LEU A 175 1.60 24.30 31.32
N ALA A 176 0.88 24.00 32.39
CA ALA A 176 0.73 24.89 33.55
C ALA A 176 2.03 25.03 34.37
N GLU A 177 2.81 23.95 34.51
CA GLU A 177 4.12 23.95 35.18
C GLU A 177 5.20 24.63 34.31
N LEU A 178 5.16 24.43 32.99
CA LEU A 178 6.06 25.04 32.00
C LEU A 178 5.91 26.56 31.87
N VAL A 179 4.67 27.07 31.96
CA VAL A 179 4.40 28.52 31.94
C VAL A 179 4.90 29.21 33.21
N LYS A 180 5.03 28.47 34.32
CA LYS A 180 5.51 28.99 35.62
C LYS A 180 7.02 28.88 35.81
N SER A 181 7.65 27.81 35.35
CA SER A 181 9.07 27.51 35.57
C SER A 181 9.87 27.83 34.31
N LYS A 182 10.62 28.94 34.31
CA LYS A 182 11.58 29.30 33.24
C LYS A 182 12.88 28.49 33.31
N SER A 183 12.85 27.25 33.80
CA SER A 183 14.03 26.40 33.88
C SER A 183 14.39 25.80 32.52
N GLU A 184 15.66 25.44 32.32
CA GLU A 184 16.16 24.88 31.06
C GLU A 184 15.51 23.52 30.73
N THR A 185 15.23 22.71 31.76
CA THR A 185 14.46 21.46 31.63
C THR A 185 13.03 21.73 31.18
N SER A 186 12.40 22.80 31.68
CA SER A 186 11.09 23.23 31.23
C SER A 186 11.11 23.68 29.76
N LEU A 187 12.11 24.43 29.31
CA LEU A 187 12.21 24.84 27.91
C LEU A 187 12.36 23.64 26.95
N LYS A 188 13.18 22.64 27.30
CA LYS A 188 13.30 21.38 26.53
C LYS A 188 12.00 20.57 26.49
N ASN A 189 11.27 20.53 27.61
CA ASN A 189 9.96 19.87 27.67
C ASN A 189 8.87 20.63 26.89
N LEU A 190 8.95 21.97 26.80
CA LEU A 190 8.07 22.80 25.99
C LEU A 190 8.36 22.62 24.48
N GLU A 191 9.62 22.46 24.09
CA GLU A 191 9.99 22.10 22.71
C GLU A 191 9.47 20.72 22.32
N LEU A 192 9.62 19.72 23.19
CA LEU A 192 9.02 18.38 23.00
C LEU A 192 7.49 18.47 22.94
N TYR A 193 6.87 19.24 23.85
CA TYR A 193 5.42 19.44 23.85
C TYR A 193 4.94 20.07 22.53
N ASN A 194 5.57 21.15 22.06
CA ASN A 194 5.19 21.80 20.81
C ASN A 194 5.49 20.92 19.57
N LYS A 195 6.52 20.07 19.63
CA LYS A 195 6.86 19.13 18.56
C LYS A 195 5.82 18.03 18.38
N TYR A 196 5.20 17.54 19.47
CA TYR A 196 4.26 16.40 19.47
C TYR A 196 2.78 16.79 19.65
N PHE A 197 2.50 17.90 20.32
CA PHE A 197 1.15 18.33 20.72
C PHE A 197 0.85 19.81 20.39
N GLY A 198 1.85 20.57 19.94
CA GLY A 198 1.62 21.89 19.37
C GLY A 198 0.82 21.76 18.08
N PRO A 199 0.04 22.79 17.69
CA PRO A 199 -0.71 22.74 16.45
C PRO A 199 0.26 22.66 15.26
N LYS A 200 0.45 21.45 14.74
CA LYS A 200 0.91 21.23 13.38
C LYS A 200 -0.30 20.94 12.51
N ALA A 201 -0.36 21.66 11.40
CA ALA A 201 -1.41 21.60 10.40
C ALA A 201 -1.78 20.15 10.03
N GLU A 202 -3.09 19.91 9.98
CA GLU A 202 -3.79 18.85 9.25
C GLU A 202 -3.42 17.39 9.61
N THR A 203 -4.10 16.94 10.67
CA THR A 203 -4.64 15.58 10.91
C THR A 203 -3.68 14.39 10.80
N ALA A 204 -2.93 14.11 11.86
CA ALA A 204 -2.48 12.75 12.14
C ALA A 204 -3.71 11.87 12.49
N PRO A 205 -3.83 10.65 11.95
CA PRO A 205 -4.93 9.75 12.29
C PRO A 205 -4.89 9.42 13.79
N PRO A 206 -6.07 9.30 14.45
CA PRO A 206 -6.14 8.98 15.87
C PRO A 206 -5.47 7.62 16.16
N GLU A 207 -4.76 7.51 17.28
CA GLU A 207 -4.20 6.23 17.70
C GLU A 207 -5.33 5.18 17.83
N PRO A 208 -5.15 3.95 17.31
CA PRO A 208 -6.16 2.90 17.44
C PRO A 208 -6.38 2.57 18.91
N SER A 209 -7.65 2.50 19.32
CA SER A 209 -8.03 1.97 20.63
C SER A 209 -7.81 0.45 20.69
N PRO A 210 -7.64 -0.17 21.87
CA PRO A 210 -7.59 -1.63 22.00
C PRO A 210 -8.75 -2.31 21.26
N GLY A 211 -8.45 -3.37 20.50
CA GLY A 211 -9.43 -4.04 19.65
C GLY A 211 -9.67 -3.36 18.30
N MET A 212 -8.85 -2.38 17.90
CA MET A 212 -8.87 -1.79 16.57
C MET A 212 -7.59 -2.17 15.79
N LEU A 213 -7.73 -2.47 14.51
CA LEU A 213 -6.62 -2.61 13.57
C LEU A 213 -6.53 -1.34 12.71
N MET A 214 -5.34 -0.80 12.51
CA MET A 214 -5.14 0.31 11.57
C MET A 214 -5.06 -0.24 10.15
N VAL A 215 -6.01 0.16 9.32
CA VAL A 215 -6.04 -0.19 7.90
C VAL A 215 -5.89 1.11 7.12
N GLY A 216 -4.66 1.41 6.71
CA GLY A 216 -4.30 2.76 6.26
C GLY A 216 -4.50 3.76 7.41
N ASP A 217 -5.27 4.82 7.15
CA ASP A 217 -5.53 5.89 8.11
C ASP A 217 -6.80 5.67 8.96
N TYR A 218 -7.51 4.56 8.75
CA TYR A 218 -8.78 4.29 9.40
C TYR A 218 -8.66 3.14 10.41
N PRO A 219 -8.94 3.38 11.71
CA PRO A 219 -9.07 2.30 12.69
C PRO A 219 -10.34 1.50 12.39
N GLN A 220 -10.19 0.18 12.22
CA GLN A 220 -11.30 -0.75 12.04
C GLN A 220 -11.41 -1.67 13.27
N PRO A 221 -12.60 -1.84 13.87
CA PRO A 221 -12.79 -2.76 14.99
C PRO A 221 -12.50 -4.20 14.55
N VAL A 222 -11.63 -4.89 15.28
CA VAL A 222 -11.38 -6.33 15.09
C VAL A 222 -12.59 -7.09 15.62
N THR A 223 -13.24 -7.83 14.73
CA THR A 223 -14.41 -8.67 15.06
C THR A 223 -13.98 -10.08 15.42
N HIS A 224 -12.96 -10.61 14.74
CA HIS A 224 -12.53 -11.98 14.91
C HIS A 224 -11.07 -12.18 14.53
N VAL A 225 -10.42 -13.16 15.14
CA VAL A 225 -9.04 -13.56 14.82
C VAL A 225 -8.99 -15.07 14.73
N LEU A 226 -8.55 -15.58 13.58
CA LEU A 226 -8.35 -17.00 13.34
C LEU A 226 -6.88 -17.28 13.12
N ARG A 227 -6.42 -18.39 13.69
CA ARG A 227 -5.14 -19.00 13.31
C ARG A 227 -5.43 -20.07 12.27
N CYS A 228 -5.05 -19.80 11.04
CA CYS A 228 -5.22 -20.68 9.89
C CYS A 228 -3.92 -21.44 9.64
N GLN A 229 -4.02 -22.71 9.28
CA GLN A 229 -2.90 -23.41 8.66
C GLN A 229 -2.81 -22.94 7.21
N SER A 230 -1.62 -22.54 6.78
CA SER A 230 -1.34 -22.18 5.38
C SER A 230 -0.92 -23.42 4.59
N ALA A 231 -1.12 -23.36 3.28
CA ALA A 231 -0.64 -24.36 2.33
C ALA A 231 0.89 -24.58 2.37
N ASP A 232 1.66 -23.57 2.80
CA ASP A 232 3.12 -23.67 3.00
C ASP A 232 3.51 -24.28 4.37
N LYS A 233 2.52 -24.82 5.11
CA LYS A 233 2.64 -25.43 6.45
C LYS A 233 3.04 -24.47 7.58
N GLU A 234 3.13 -23.18 7.32
CA GLU A 234 3.37 -22.17 8.33
C GLU A 234 2.06 -21.49 8.74
N PRO A 235 1.71 -21.41 10.03
CA PRO A 235 0.45 -20.79 10.41
C PRO A 235 0.37 -19.30 10.01
N ILE A 236 -0.82 -18.87 9.61
CA ILE A 236 -1.17 -17.48 9.30
C ILE A 236 -2.29 -17.05 10.25
N ILE A 237 -2.27 -15.80 10.68
CA ILE A 237 -3.30 -15.16 11.48
C ILE A 237 -4.20 -14.37 10.53
N ALA A 238 -5.45 -14.79 10.39
CA ALA A 238 -6.49 -14.04 9.71
C ALA A 238 -7.22 -13.14 10.72
N VAL A 239 -7.17 -11.83 10.52
CA VAL A 239 -7.81 -10.81 11.34
C VAL A 239 -8.98 -10.23 10.55
N PHE A 240 -10.17 -10.41 11.08
CA PHE A 240 -11.41 -9.88 10.54
C PHE A 240 -11.73 -8.58 11.26
N CYS A 241 -12.02 -7.54 10.51
CA CYS A 241 -12.37 -6.22 11.01
C CYS A 241 -13.76 -5.86 10.52
N SER A 242 -14.59 -5.18 11.31
CA SER A 242 -15.91 -4.74 10.85
C SER A 242 -15.78 -3.66 9.78
N GLY A 243 -16.57 -3.76 8.71
CA GLY A 243 -16.67 -2.70 7.72
C GLY A 243 -17.31 -1.42 8.26
N GLU A 244 -17.21 -0.34 7.50
CA GLU A 244 -17.88 0.92 7.83
C GLU A 244 -19.39 0.69 7.99
N LYS A 245 -19.91 0.95 9.20
CA LYS A 245 -21.36 0.95 9.49
C LYS A 245 -22.07 -0.41 9.33
N GLY A 246 -21.35 -1.53 9.48
CA GLY A 246 -21.97 -2.87 9.53
C GLY A 246 -22.60 -3.36 8.22
N LYS A 247 -22.23 -2.76 7.07
CA LYS A 247 -22.77 -3.11 5.74
C LYS A 247 -21.94 -4.12 4.96
N THR A 248 -20.71 -4.39 5.38
CA THR A 248 -19.84 -5.43 4.80
C THR A 248 -19.36 -6.35 5.91
N LEU A 249 -19.07 -7.63 5.60
CA LEU A 249 -18.44 -8.57 6.54
C LEU A 249 -17.07 -8.06 7.01
N GLY A 250 -16.52 -7.10 6.27
CA GLY A 250 -15.50 -6.15 6.70
C GLY A 250 -14.11 -6.51 6.20
N GLY A 251 -13.09 -5.88 6.78
CA GLY A 251 -11.70 -6.02 6.35
C GLY A 251 -11.12 -7.39 6.74
N LEU A 252 -10.44 -8.08 5.81
CA LEU A 252 -9.62 -9.24 6.09
C LEU A 252 -8.15 -8.85 5.99
N HIS A 253 -7.38 -9.16 7.04
CA HIS A 253 -5.94 -8.99 7.05
C HIS A 253 -5.27 -10.30 7.43
N LEU A 254 -4.29 -10.70 6.64
CA LEU A 254 -3.51 -11.90 6.92
C LEU A 254 -2.14 -11.49 7.47
N PHE A 255 -1.69 -12.16 8.52
CA PHE A 255 -0.37 -11.96 9.11
C PHE A 255 0.36 -13.27 9.27
N ASP A 256 1.66 -13.31 9.04
CA ASP A 256 2.45 -14.47 9.45
C ASP A 256 2.69 -14.48 10.97
N MET A 257 3.27 -15.57 11.49
CA MET A 257 3.60 -15.69 12.92
C MET A 257 4.61 -14.64 13.43
N ASN A 258 5.27 -13.89 12.55
CA ASN A 258 6.16 -12.78 12.91
C ASN A 258 5.45 -11.42 12.88
N GLY A 259 4.14 -11.39 12.60
CA GLY A 259 3.34 -10.18 12.47
C GLY A 259 3.50 -9.45 11.14
N ARG A 260 4.09 -10.08 10.12
CA ARG A 260 4.20 -9.48 8.78
C ARG A 260 2.90 -9.67 8.03
N VAL A 261 2.45 -8.62 7.34
CA VAL A 261 1.28 -8.71 6.46
C VAL A 261 1.55 -9.71 5.33
N VAL A 262 0.61 -10.64 5.15
CA VAL A 262 0.58 -11.57 4.02
C VAL A 262 -0.40 -11.00 2.98
N PRO A 263 0.05 -10.75 1.74
CA PRO A 263 -0.81 -10.17 0.71
C PRO A 263 -1.96 -11.12 0.36
N ILE A 264 -3.18 -10.58 0.25
CA ILE A 264 -4.35 -11.30 -0.25
C ILE A 264 -4.40 -11.12 -1.77
N TYR A 265 -4.71 -12.21 -2.50
CA TYR A 265 -4.80 -12.17 -3.96
C TYR A 265 -5.89 -11.18 -4.42
N GLY A 266 -5.51 -10.28 -5.34
CA GLY A 266 -6.43 -9.32 -5.97
C GLY A 266 -6.59 -7.98 -5.24
N ASN A 267 -5.78 -7.69 -4.22
CA ASN A 267 -5.81 -6.43 -3.42
C ASN A 267 -7.15 -6.14 -2.72
N ASN A 268 -8.13 -7.05 -2.78
CA ASN A 268 -9.41 -6.86 -2.14
C ASN A 268 -9.34 -7.48 -0.74
N ASN A 269 -9.05 -6.63 0.25
CA ASN A 269 -9.02 -7.01 1.64
C ASN A 269 -10.42 -6.92 2.28
N TYR A 270 -11.49 -7.11 1.50
CA TYR A 270 -12.86 -7.03 1.96
C TYR A 270 -13.60 -8.31 1.61
N LEU A 271 -14.28 -8.89 2.59
CA LEU A 271 -15.20 -9.99 2.34
C LEU A 271 -16.59 -9.44 2.01
N ASN A 272 -17.10 -9.80 0.84
CA ASN A 272 -18.47 -9.56 0.44
C ASN A 272 -19.41 -10.61 1.03
N GLU A 273 -20.70 -10.30 1.07
CA GLU A 273 -21.73 -11.26 1.45
C GLU A 273 -21.69 -12.49 0.51
N GLY A 274 -21.57 -13.69 1.09
CA GLY A 274 -21.42 -14.95 0.36
C GLY A 274 -19.98 -15.42 0.13
N GLU A 275 -18.98 -14.56 0.40
CA GLU A 275 -17.57 -14.98 0.41
C GLU A 275 -17.24 -15.70 1.72
N ILE A 276 -16.39 -16.71 1.64
CA ILE A 276 -16.06 -17.54 2.79
C ILE A 276 -14.56 -17.80 2.91
N ILE A 277 -14.15 -18.05 4.16
CA ILE A 277 -12.80 -18.46 4.53
C ILE A 277 -12.93 -19.71 5.38
N ALA A 278 -12.55 -20.85 4.83
CA ALA A 278 -12.60 -22.14 5.50
C ALA A 278 -11.61 -23.11 4.83
N ASP A 279 -11.33 -24.24 5.48
CA ASP A 279 -10.76 -25.39 4.80
C ASP A 279 -11.85 -25.96 3.88
N LEU A 280 -11.69 -25.78 2.57
CA LEU A 280 -12.66 -26.17 1.54
C LEU A 280 -12.32 -27.51 0.91
N ASN A 281 -11.10 -27.98 1.12
CA ASN A 281 -10.55 -29.15 0.45
C ASN A 281 -10.26 -30.31 1.41
N GLY A 282 -10.40 -30.07 2.72
CA GLY A 282 -10.19 -31.01 3.82
C GLY A 282 -8.72 -31.32 4.11
N ASP A 283 -7.77 -30.51 3.63
CA ASP A 283 -6.33 -30.72 3.81
C ASP A 283 -5.76 -30.06 5.08
N GLY A 284 -6.62 -29.40 5.84
CA GLY A 284 -6.30 -28.66 7.05
C GLY A 284 -5.87 -27.22 6.80
N SER A 285 -5.59 -26.84 5.55
CA SER A 285 -5.28 -25.46 5.16
C SER A 285 -6.54 -24.70 4.82
N VAL A 286 -6.50 -23.38 5.01
CA VAL A 286 -7.66 -22.53 4.72
C VAL A 286 -7.56 -21.96 3.30
N GLU A 287 -8.69 -21.96 2.60
CA GLU A 287 -8.90 -21.22 1.36
C GLU A 287 -9.88 -20.07 1.55
N MET A 288 -9.82 -19.14 0.61
CA MET A 288 -10.79 -18.08 0.45
C MET A 288 -11.56 -18.29 -0.86
N ALA A 289 -12.88 -18.38 -0.77
CA ALA A 289 -13.78 -18.36 -1.92
C ALA A 289 -14.37 -16.97 -2.08
N GLN A 290 -14.02 -16.28 -3.17
CA GLN A 290 -14.35 -14.86 -3.38
C GLN A 290 -14.89 -14.59 -4.79
N THR A 291 -15.65 -13.51 -4.93
CA THR A 291 -16.15 -13.03 -6.23
C THR A 291 -15.63 -11.63 -6.50
N SER A 292 -15.00 -11.44 -7.66
CA SER A 292 -14.56 -10.13 -8.14
C SER A 292 -15.23 -9.77 -9.46
N PHE A 293 -15.36 -8.47 -9.73
CA PHE A 293 -15.80 -7.94 -11.00
C PHE A 293 -14.60 -7.46 -11.81
N ASN A 294 -14.50 -7.89 -13.06
CA ASN A 294 -13.47 -7.47 -13.99
C ASN A 294 -14.10 -6.86 -15.23
N THR A 295 -13.43 -5.87 -15.80
CA THR A 295 -13.81 -5.28 -17.09
C THR A 295 -12.75 -5.61 -18.14
N VAL A 296 -13.18 -5.75 -19.39
CA VAL A 296 -12.27 -5.80 -20.54
C VAL A 296 -12.32 -4.46 -21.27
N PRO A 297 -11.17 -3.79 -21.48
CA PRO A 297 -11.10 -2.58 -22.28
C PRO A 297 -11.67 -2.81 -23.67
N ASP A 298 -12.35 -1.80 -24.21
CA ASP A 298 -12.85 -1.85 -25.57
C ASP A 298 -11.68 -1.76 -26.58
N PRO A 299 -11.51 -2.74 -27.49
CA PRO A 299 -10.48 -2.72 -28.51
C PRO A 299 -10.60 -1.51 -29.45
N GLN A 300 -11.81 -0.98 -29.64
CA GLN A 300 -12.09 0.16 -30.53
C GLN A 300 -12.00 1.50 -29.79
N ASP A 301 -12.24 1.53 -28.48
CA ASP A 301 -12.16 2.72 -27.65
C ASP A 301 -11.53 2.41 -26.29
N LYS A 302 -10.23 2.67 -26.13
CA LYS A 302 -9.50 2.37 -24.88
C LYS A 302 -10.07 3.07 -23.64
N ASN A 303 -10.92 4.08 -23.80
CA ASN A 303 -11.58 4.78 -22.71
C ASN A 303 -12.94 4.14 -22.32
N LYS A 304 -13.39 3.14 -23.08
CA LYS A 304 -14.61 2.37 -22.80
C LYS A 304 -14.24 0.96 -22.38
N SER A 305 -15.10 0.34 -21.59
CA SER A 305 -15.06 -1.10 -21.30
C SER A 305 -16.19 -1.75 -22.08
N LEU A 306 -15.89 -2.77 -22.91
CA LEU A 306 -16.91 -3.42 -23.72
C LEU A 306 -17.91 -4.20 -22.87
N ALA A 307 -17.43 -4.92 -21.87
CA ALA A 307 -18.23 -5.70 -20.94
C ALA A 307 -17.49 -5.94 -19.63
N GLY A 308 -18.28 -6.10 -18.58
CA GLY A 308 -17.82 -6.74 -17.35
C GLY A 308 -18.02 -8.26 -17.42
N TYR A 309 -17.20 -8.98 -16.67
CA TYR A 309 -17.46 -10.36 -16.27
C TYR A 309 -17.13 -10.49 -14.79
N TYR A 310 -17.81 -11.39 -14.11
CA TYR A 310 -17.44 -11.75 -12.76
C TYR A 310 -16.50 -12.94 -12.79
N VAL A 311 -15.67 -13.00 -11.75
CA VAL A 311 -14.71 -14.06 -11.51
C VAL A 311 -14.94 -14.55 -10.09
N PHE A 312 -15.44 -15.77 -9.97
CA PHE A 312 -15.42 -16.48 -8.71
C PHE A 312 -14.14 -17.31 -8.64
N GLN A 313 -13.42 -17.23 -7.52
CA GLN A 313 -12.16 -17.96 -7.34
C GLN A 313 -12.09 -18.59 -5.96
N VAL A 314 -11.49 -19.78 -5.91
CA VAL A 314 -10.97 -20.37 -4.67
C VAL A 314 -9.46 -20.19 -4.65
N VAL A 315 -8.96 -19.53 -3.62
CA VAL A 315 -7.55 -19.16 -3.49
C VAL A 315 -7.00 -19.64 -2.15
N THR A 316 -5.80 -20.22 -2.14
CA THR A 316 -5.15 -20.60 -0.88
C THR A 316 -4.82 -19.37 -0.04
N VAL A 317 -5.06 -19.45 1.27
CA VAL A 317 -4.62 -18.46 2.25
C VAL A 317 -3.18 -18.79 2.63
N SER A 318 -2.23 -18.28 1.86
CA SER A 318 -0.79 -18.55 2.01
C SER A 318 0.06 -17.33 1.66
N ARG A 319 1.36 -17.35 2.03
CA ARG A 319 2.32 -16.30 1.62
C ARG A 319 2.47 -16.18 0.10
N GLU A 320 2.34 -17.32 -0.57
CA GLU A 320 2.27 -17.42 -2.02
C GLU A 320 0.88 -17.95 -2.38
N PRO A 321 -0.13 -17.07 -2.52
CA PRO A 321 -1.49 -17.50 -2.80
C PRO A 321 -1.57 -18.19 -4.17
N LYS A 322 -2.26 -19.32 -4.23
CA LYS A 322 -2.50 -20.08 -5.45
C LYS A 322 -3.99 -20.16 -5.71
N ILE A 323 -4.39 -19.86 -6.94
CA ILE A 323 -5.76 -20.10 -7.38
C ILE A 323 -5.91 -21.61 -7.58
N LEU A 324 -6.89 -22.21 -6.91
CA LEU A 324 -7.25 -23.62 -7.05
C LEU A 324 -8.38 -23.82 -8.05
N PHE A 325 -9.25 -22.82 -8.19
CA PHE A 325 -10.45 -22.91 -9.02
C PHE A 325 -10.88 -21.52 -9.47
N THR A 326 -11.28 -21.41 -10.74
CA THR A 326 -11.84 -20.17 -11.30
C THR A 326 -13.12 -20.48 -12.09
N VAL A 327 -14.14 -19.65 -11.88
CA VAL A 327 -15.35 -19.59 -12.71
C VAL A 327 -15.52 -18.17 -13.24
N LEU A 328 -15.67 -18.03 -14.55
CA LEU A 328 -16.02 -16.76 -15.20
C LEU A 328 -17.49 -16.76 -15.58
N PHE A 329 -18.19 -15.64 -15.35
CA PHE A 329 -19.57 -15.49 -15.79
C PHE A 329 -19.82 -14.09 -16.37
N GLY A 330 -20.54 -14.03 -17.49
CA GLY A 330 -20.70 -12.82 -18.30
C GLY A 330 -21.82 -11.90 -17.80
N VAL A 331 -21.53 -10.62 -17.56
CA VAL A 331 -22.50 -9.67 -16.94
C VAL A 331 -23.76 -9.46 -17.77
N HIS A 332 -23.65 -9.47 -19.09
CA HIS A 332 -24.79 -9.21 -19.98
C HIS A 332 -25.72 -10.39 -20.16
N THR A 333 -25.22 -11.62 -19.94
CA THR A 333 -26.11 -12.80 -19.90
C THR A 333 -27.01 -12.73 -18.66
N PHE A 334 -26.66 -11.88 -17.69
CA PHE A 334 -27.20 -11.86 -16.33
C PHE A 334 -27.41 -10.43 -15.79
N PRO A 335 -28.42 -9.68 -16.29
CA PRO A 335 -28.55 -8.22 -16.10
C PRO A 335 -28.93 -7.74 -14.68
N ALA A 336 -28.97 -8.61 -13.68
CA ALA A 336 -29.19 -8.19 -12.30
C ALA A 336 -27.86 -7.77 -11.65
N PRO A 337 -27.86 -6.89 -10.63
CA PRO A 337 -26.66 -6.58 -9.89
C PRO A 337 -26.00 -7.88 -9.36
N PRO A 338 -24.66 -7.90 -9.24
CA PRO A 338 -23.79 -9.07 -8.95
C PRO A 338 -24.26 -10.04 -7.86
N GLN A 339 -25.18 -9.60 -7.01
CA GLN A 339 -25.67 -10.28 -5.82
C GLN A 339 -26.68 -11.40 -6.12
N LYS A 340 -26.98 -11.65 -7.39
CA LYS A 340 -28.08 -12.52 -7.82
C LYS A 340 -27.62 -13.86 -8.41
N TRP A 341 -26.37 -13.98 -8.86
CA TRP A 341 -25.75 -15.28 -8.99
C TRP A 341 -24.98 -15.57 -7.71
N GLN A 342 -25.36 -16.62 -7.02
CA GLN A 342 -24.70 -17.02 -5.79
C GLN A 342 -23.80 -18.19 -6.11
N CYS A 343 -22.49 -17.99 -5.97
CA CYS A 343 -21.60 -19.10 -5.69
C CYS A 343 -21.64 -19.31 -4.18
N ARG A 344 -22.51 -20.20 -3.73
CA ARG A 344 -22.53 -20.58 -2.32
C ARG A 344 -21.56 -21.72 -2.11
N THR A 345 -20.89 -21.68 -0.97
CA THR A 345 -20.08 -22.81 -0.54
C THR A 345 -20.81 -23.56 0.57
N LEU A 346 -21.06 -24.84 0.35
CA LEU A 346 -21.60 -25.75 1.35
C LEU A 346 -20.45 -26.51 1.98
N VAL A 347 -20.08 -26.16 3.21
CA VAL A 347 -19.07 -26.89 3.96
C VAL A 347 -19.75 -28.06 4.67
N HIS A 348 -19.34 -29.28 4.32
CA HIS A 348 -19.78 -30.51 4.97
C HIS A 348 -18.86 -30.90 6.13
N ASP A 349 -19.30 -31.87 6.93
CA ASP A 349 -18.47 -32.47 7.97
C ASP A 349 -17.13 -32.93 7.39
N GLY A 350 -16.04 -32.41 7.95
CA GLY A 350 -14.67 -32.70 7.50
C GLY A 350 -14.04 -31.69 6.54
N GLY A 351 -14.64 -30.50 6.34
CA GLY A 351 -14.02 -29.41 5.57
C GLY A 351 -14.14 -29.58 4.05
N LEU A 352 -15.04 -30.44 3.58
CA LEU A 352 -15.27 -30.58 2.15
C LEU A 352 -16.34 -29.60 1.70
N ALA A 353 -15.94 -28.67 0.83
CA ALA A 353 -16.82 -27.69 0.22
C ALA A 353 -17.45 -28.20 -1.08
N GLU A 354 -18.75 -27.96 -1.22
CA GLU A 354 -19.39 -27.91 -2.53
C GLU A 354 -19.60 -26.46 -2.93
N ILE A 355 -19.25 -26.16 -4.18
CA ILE A 355 -19.48 -24.85 -4.77
C ILE A 355 -20.70 -24.99 -5.65
N VAL A 356 -21.78 -24.32 -5.26
CA VAL A 356 -23.03 -24.33 -6.02
C VAL A 356 -23.15 -22.98 -6.69
N LEU A 357 -23.24 -22.99 -8.02
CA LEU A 357 -23.55 -21.85 -8.85
C LEU A 357 -25.06 -21.82 -9.07
N GLU A 358 -25.70 -20.78 -8.58
CA GLU A 358 -27.15 -20.61 -8.66
C GLU A 358 -27.49 -19.32 -9.41
N LYS A 359 -28.61 -19.33 -10.14
CA LYS A 359 -29.19 -18.17 -10.83
C LYS A 359 -30.52 -17.80 -10.21
N PRO A 360 -30.97 -16.54 -10.27
CA PRO A 360 -32.30 -16.18 -9.79
C PRO A 360 -33.39 -16.79 -10.67
N GLN A 361 -34.45 -17.24 -10.02
CA GLN A 361 -35.70 -17.66 -10.64
C GLN A 361 -36.86 -17.05 -9.85
N GLY A 362 -37.24 -15.81 -10.20
CA GLY A 362 -38.22 -15.03 -9.43
C GLY A 362 -37.66 -14.61 -8.07
N GLU A 363 -38.32 -15.01 -6.98
CA GLU A 363 -37.86 -14.83 -5.60
C GLU A 363 -36.94 -15.97 -5.12
N ASN A 364 -36.80 -17.03 -5.92
CA ASN A 364 -35.98 -18.21 -5.60
C ASN A 364 -34.66 -18.21 -6.37
N PHE A 365 -33.84 -19.21 -6.08
CA PHE A 365 -32.61 -19.52 -6.81
C PHE A 365 -32.71 -20.91 -7.44
N GLU A 366 -32.27 -21.04 -8.68
CA GLU A 366 -32.17 -22.29 -9.43
C GLU A 366 -30.69 -22.67 -9.57
N GLU A 367 -30.34 -23.88 -9.15
CA GLU A 367 -29.00 -24.42 -9.32
C GLU A 367 -28.68 -24.63 -10.80
N VAL A 368 -27.53 -24.10 -11.23
CA VAL A 368 -27.04 -24.19 -12.61
C VAL A 368 -25.85 -25.15 -12.70
N ALA A 369 -24.98 -25.13 -11.70
CA ALA A 369 -23.84 -26.03 -11.63
C ALA A 369 -23.46 -26.31 -10.18
N ARG A 370 -22.90 -27.49 -9.95
CA ARG A 370 -22.33 -27.90 -8.67
C ARG A 370 -20.96 -28.48 -8.88
N PHE A 371 -20.01 -28.03 -8.08
CA PHE A 371 -18.63 -28.45 -8.10
C PHE A 371 -18.25 -29.02 -6.74
N ASN A 372 -17.65 -30.20 -6.74
CA ASN A 372 -17.22 -30.90 -5.53
C ASN A 372 -15.71 -31.02 -5.53
N TRP A 373 -15.06 -30.80 -4.39
CA TRP A 373 -13.63 -31.10 -4.29
C TRP A 373 -13.36 -32.59 -4.57
N SER A 374 -12.35 -32.87 -5.39
CA SER A 374 -11.88 -34.22 -5.67
C SER A 374 -10.44 -34.37 -5.20
N ALA A 375 -10.24 -35.07 -4.08
CA ALA A 375 -8.90 -35.38 -3.56
C ALA A 375 -8.01 -36.11 -4.60
N LYS A 376 -8.61 -36.96 -5.45
CA LYS A 376 -7.90 -37.67 -6.53
C LYS A 376 -7.36 -36.72 -7.60
N LYS A 377 -8.14 -35.71 -7.99
CA LYS A 377 -7.73 -34.73 -9.00
C LYS A 377 -7.02 -33.51 -8.40
N LYS A 378 -7.09 -33.34 -7.06
CA LYS A 378 -6.64 -32.16 -6.33
C LYS A 378 -7.25 -30.87 -6.91
N GLY A 379 -8.56 -30.91 -7.15
CA GLY A 379 -9.30 -29.82 -7.78
C GLY A 379 -10.80 -29.99 -7.65
N PHE A 380 -11.55 -28.92 -7.94
CA PHE A 380 -13.01 -28.94 -7.95
C PHE A 380 -13.52 -29.56 -9.25
N VAL A 381 -14.43 -30.52 -9.13
CA VAL A 381 -15.00 -31.28 -10.25
C VAL A 381 -16.48 -31.02 -10.34
N GLY A 382 -16.95 -30.61 -11.52
CA GLY A 382 -18.36 -30.37 -11.80
C GLY A 382 -18.68 -30.50 -13.29
N PRO A 383 -19.82 -29.96 -13.74
CA PRO A 383 -20.19 -29.97 -15.15
C PRO A 383 -19.16 -29.19 -15.99
N LYS A 384 -19.09 -29.52 -17.29
CA LYS A 384 -18.27 -28.77 -18.24
C LYS A 384 -18.79 -27.34 -18.38
N ALA A 385 -17.92 -26.44 -18.87
CA ALA A 385 -18.30 -25.08 -19.22
C ALA A 385 -19.53 -25.10 -20.15
N GLY A 386 -20.44 -24.15 -19.93
CA GLY A 386 -21.75 -24.15 -20.54
C GLY A 386 -22.21 -22.76 -20.93
N ASP A 387 -23.48 -22.62 -21.29
CA ASP A 387 -24.04 -21.34 -21.71
C ASP A 387 -24.04 -20.33 -20.56
N GLY A 388 -23.06 -19.44 -20.60
CA GLY A 388 -22.93 -18.29 -19.71
C GLY A 388 -21.84 -18.38 -18.65
N PHE A 389 -21.13 -19.51 -18.52
CA PHE A 389 -19.95 -19.60 -17.65
C PHE A 389 -18.81 -20.43 -18.25
N SER A 390 -17.58 -20.03 -17.90
CA SER A 390 -16.35 -20.79 -18.18
C SER A 390 -15.69 -21.21 -16.88
N LEU A 391 -14.89 -22.27 -16.92
CA LEU A 391 -14.23 -22.85 -15.75
C LEU A 391 -12.78 -23.21 -16.05
N ALA A 392 -11.93 -23.13 -15.04
CA ALA A 392 -10.59 -23.72 -15.06
C ALA A 392 -10.17 -24.23 -13.69
N ASP A 393 -9.38 -25.30 -13.71
CA ASP A 393 -8.57 -25.72 -12.58
C ASP A 393 -7.43 -24.71 -12.44
N GLY A 394 -7.51 -23.87 -11.41
CA GLY A 394 -6.55 -22.80 -11.15
C GLY A 394 -6.83 -21.49 -11.89
N GLU A 395 -5.76 -20.77 -12.25
CA GLU A 395 -5.84 -19.44 -12.85
C GLU A 395 -6.15 -19.53 -14.36
N ILE A 396 -7.16 -18.77 -14.80
CA ILE A 396 -7.38 -18.56 -16.24
C ILE A 396 -6.41 -17.47 -16.73
N PRO A 397 -5.54 -17.73 -17.71
CA PRO A 397 -4.65 -16.73 -18.28
C PRO A 397 -5.42 -15.53 -18.86
N TRP A 398 -4.85 -14.34 -18.78
CA TRP A 398 -5.50 -13.12 -19.28
C TRP A 398 -6.01 -13.20 -20.73
N PRO A 399 -5.27 -13.78 -21.70
CA PRO A 399 -5.77 -13.94 -23.07
C PRO A 399 -7.08 -14.74 -23.14
N GLU A 400 -7.19 -15.80 -22.34
CA GLU A 400 -8.40 -16.64 -22.29
C GLU A 400 -9.56 -15.90 -21.61
N ARG A 401 -9.31 -15.11 -20.57
CA ARG A 401 -10.34 -14.24 -19.97
C ARG A 401 -10.85 -13.20 -20.97
N ALA A 402 -9.95 -12.62 -21.76
CA ALA A 402 -10.30 -11.66 -22.80
C ALA A 402 -11.13 -12.31 -23.91
N GLU A 403 -10.77 -13.52 -24.34
CA GLU A 403 -11.58 -14.28 -25.32
C GLU A 403 -12.94 -14.68 -24.75
N PHE A 404 -13.02 -15.08 -23.47
CA PHE A 404 -14.30 -15.33 -22.80
C PHE A 404 -15.18 -14.08 -22.81
N ALA A 405 -14.65 -12.92 -22.42
CA ALA A 405 -15.38 -11.67 -22.43
C ALA A 405 -15.87 -11.30 -23.84
N LYS A 406 -15.04 -11.48 -24.88
CA LYS A 406 -15.44 -11.29 -26.28
C LYS A 406 -16.54 -12.26 -26.72
N GLY A 407 -16.44 -13.53 -26.31
CA GLY A 407 -17.43 -14.56 -26.62
C GLY A 407 -18.77 -14.34 -25.92
N VAL A 408 -18.76 -13.78 -24.70
CA VAL A 408 -19.97 -13.30 -24.03
C VAL A 408 -20.57 -12.16 -24.84
N LEU A 409 -19.78 -11.17 -25.23
CA LEU A 409 -20.22 -10.00 -25.99
C LEU A 409 -20.83 -10.31 -27.35
N SER A 410 -20.26 -11.26 -28.10
CA SER A 410 -20.75 -11.60 -29.45
C SER A 410 -22.14 -12.24 -29.46
N ARG A 411 -22.61 -12.73 -28.31
CA ARG A 411 -23.95 -13.30 -28.15
C ARG A 411 -25.03 -12.24 -27.92
N PHE A 412 -24.67 -10.97 -27.75
CA PHE A 412 -25.63 -9.87 -27.61
C PHE A 412 -25.85 -9.18 -28.95
N PRO A 413 -27.11 -9.00 -29.39
CA PRO A 413 -27.39 -8.12 -30.51
C PRO A 413 -26.89 -6.72 -30.14
N LYS A 414 -26.14 -6.09 -31.05
CA LYS A 414 -25.73 -4.69 -30.89
C LYS A 414 -27.02 -3.88 -30.69
N THR A 415 -27.22 -3.33 -29.50
CA THR A 415 -28.26 -2.33 -29.27
C THR A 415 -27.87 -1.11 -30.08
N GLU A 416 -28.63 -0.81 -31.13
CA GLU A 416 -28.49 0.41 -31.95
C GLU A 416 -28.74 1.68 -31.14
#